data_AF-B7AQT0-F1
#
_entry.id   AF-B7AQT0-F1
#
_cell.length_a   1.000
_cell.length_b   1.000
_cell.length_c   1.000
_cell.angle_alpha   90.00
_cell.angle_beta   90.00
_cell.angle_gamma   90.00
#
_symmetry.space_group_name_H-M   'P 1'
#
loop_
_entity.id
_entity.type
_entity.pdbx_description
1 polymer ?
#
loop_
_entity_poly.entity_id
_entity_poly.type
_entity_poly.pdbx_seq_one_letter_code
_entity_poly.pdbx_strand_id
1 'polypeptide(L)'
;MVHNSFENIWRNSEVLINYNDDATAYVKNIFRPGSLQHRMLEYGPDIRLELIDGICKDILANDIPERETYIDTLLQDIAKFRTSIEEDEKPVKVYFTRAGLRRFVESGRVDNMPVKLKNNNISQEIRFKLLEQLIDDMDNNIQSIYIVNDDVFGVTDKEMLELDSNGHLIMTRSSQSGGMQFMDVSEQGLINAFHDFFENLETDSRVTMGDSAKMYIQDIINEYNSKLSSGGGYSLVKEPEEWQDAQHPQRPAAGNNIENNISPA
;
A
#
# COMPACT_ATOMS: atom_id res chain seq x y z
N MET A 1 -4.42 18.72 20.23
CA MET A 1 -4.89 17.33 20.30
C MET A 1 -6.23 17.24 19.60
N VAL A 2 -6.24 16.79 18.35
CA VAL A 2 -7.43 16.28 17.67
C VAL A 2 -7.11 14.82 17.36
N HIS A 3 -7.43 13.93 18.28
CA HIS A 3 -7.35 12.48 18.05
C HIS A 3 -8.66 12.03 17.40
N ASN A 4 -8.94 12.53 16.21
CA ASN A 4 -9.75 11.74 15.30
C ASN A 4 -8.78 10.77 14.64
N SER A 5 -8.93 9.49 14.94
CA SER A 5 -8.25 8.44 14.19
C SER A 5 -8.65 8.54 12.72
N PHE A 6 -7.76 8.15 11.81
CA PHE A 6 -8.08 8.03 10.38
C PHE A 6 -9.40 7.29 10.17
N GLU A 7 -9.68 6.28 10.98
CA GLU A 7 -10.97 5.58 11.11
C GLU A 7 -12.21 6.48 11.11
N ASN A 8 -12.20 7.52 11.94
CA ASN A 8 -13.34 8.43 12.06
C ASN A 8 -13.48 9.32 10.81
N ILE A 9 -12.38 9.66 10.14
CA ILE A 9 -12.40 10.43 8.90
C ILE A 9 -13.02 9.56 7.79
N TRP A 10 -12.54 8.33 7.63
CA TRP A 10 -13.06 7.37 6.66
C TRP A 10 -14.58 7.16 6.79
N ARG A 11 -15.04 6.91 8.02
CA ARG A 11 -16.46 6.65 8.30
C ARG A 11 -17.37 7.85 8.03
N ASN A 12 -16.87 9.08 8.17
CA ASN A 12 -17.65 10.29 7.91
C ASN A 12 -17.56 10.74 6.44
N SER A 13 -16.65 10.15 5.66
CA SER A 13 -16.44 10.48 4.25
C SER A 13 -17.01 9.42 3.30
N GLU A 14 -17.83 8.47 3.78
CA GLU A 14 -18.39 7.37 2.97
C GLU A 14 -19.06 7.82 1.66
N VAL A 15 -19.68 9.00 1.65
CA VAL A 15 -20.32 9.58 0.45
C VAL A 15 -19.33 10.03 -0.63
N LEU A 16 -18.04 10.16 -0.30
CA LEU A 16 -16.94 10.48 -1.21
C LEU A 16 -16.16 9.23 -1.64
N ILE A 17 -16.47 8.06 -1.05
CA ILE A 17 -15.76 6.80 -1.32
C ILE A 17 -16.38 6.14 -2.56
N ASN A 18 -15.56 6.01 -3.61
CA ASN A 18 -15.90 5.14 -4.72
C ASN A 18 -15.49 3.71 -4.35
N TYR A 19 -16.49 2.90 -3.97
CA TYR A 19 -16.27 1.48 -3.69
C TYR A 19 -15.95 0.73 -4.98
N ASN A 20 -14.68 0.45 -5.20
CA ASN A 20 -14.24 -0.47 -6.23
C ASN A 20 -13.88 -1.80 -5.56
N ASP A 21 -14.80 -2.76 -5.60
CA ASP A 21 -14.50 -4.16 -5.23
C ASP A 21 -13.55 -4.83 -6.23
N ASP A 22 -13.27 -4.15 -7.35
CA ASP A 22 -12.37 -4.56 -8.41
C ASP A 22 -11.10 -3.70 -8.39
N ALA A 23 -10.05 -4.18 -7.73
CA ALA A 23 -8.74 -3.54 -7.75
C ALA A 23 -8.14 -3.45 -9.17
N THR A 24 -8.64 -4.24 -10.13
CA THR A 24 -8.27 -4.10 -11.54
C THR A 24 -8.74 -2.76 -12.12
N ALA A 25 -9.90 -2.26 -11.67
CA ALA A 25 -10.37 -0.92 -12.04
C ALA A 25 -9.52 0.19 -11.41
N TYR A 26 -8.96 -0.05 -10.22
CA TYR A 26 -8.02 0.87 -9.55
C TYR A 26 -6.69 0.93 -10.31
N VAL A 27 -6.04 -0.22 -10.53
CA VAL A 27 -4.82 -0.38 -11.35
C VAL A 27 -4.98 0.31 -12.71
N LYS A 28 -6.11 0.12 -13.40
CA LYS A 28 -6.37 0.77 -14.70
C LYS A 28 -6.53 2.31 -14.65
N ASN A 29 -6.81 2.90 -13.49
CA ASN A 29 -7.13 4.33 -13.36
C ASN A 29 -6.01 5.20 -12.78
N ILE A 30 -5.02 4.63 -12.08
CA ILE A 30 -3.96 5.40 -11.39
C ILE A 30 -2.75 5.65 -12.27
N PHE A 31 -2.50 4.81 -13.29
CA PHE A 31 -1.34 4.97 -14.16
C PHE A 31 -1.55 6.03 -15.23
N ARG A 32 -1.85 7.24 -14.80
CA ARG A 32 -1.95 8.39 -15.68
C ARG A 32 -0.68 9.21 -15.55
N PRO A 33 0.08 9.42 -16.63
CA PRO A 33 1.24 10.30 -16.59
C PRO A 33 0.79 11.76 -16.35
N GLY A 34 1.44 12.44 -15.42
CA GLY A 34 1.16 13.82 -15.01
C GLY A 34 2.43 14.61 -14.67
N SER A 35 2.31 15.92 -14.44
CA SER A 35 3.44 16.85 -14.33
C SER A 35 3.89 17.19 -12.90
N LEU A 36 3.13 16.76 -11.88
CA LEU A 36 3.45 16.96 -10.46
C LEU A 36 4.36 15.85 -9.91
N GLN A 37 5.06 16.15 -8.80
CA GLN A 37 5.81 15.13 -8.06
C GLN A 37 4.86 14.12 -7.43
N HIS A 38 4.98 12.86 -7.85
CA HIS A 38 4.26 11.75 -7.26
C HIS A 38 4.74 11.50 -5.82
N ARG A 39 3.83 11.47 -4.84
CA ARG A 39 4.16 11.24 -3.42
C ARG A 39 3.29 10.14 -2.84
N MET A 40 3.89 9.21 -2.10
CA MET A 40 3.18 8.07 -1.52
C MET A 40 3.52 7.89 -0.05
N LEU A 41 2.51 7.73 0.81
CA LEU A 41 2.66 7.33 2.20
C LEU A 41 2.01 5.97 2.41
N GLU A 42 2.83 4.98 2.73
CA GLU A 42 2.44 3.59 2.97
C GLU A 42 2.90 3.12 4.36
N TYR A 43 2.33 2.01 4.84
CA TYR A 43 2.83 1.38 6.05
C TYR A 43 4.20 0.73 5.80
N GLY A 44 4.26 -0.19 4.84
CA GLY A 44 5.48 -0.90 4.42
C GLY A 44 6.21 -0.20 3.27
N PRO A 45 7.40 -0.71 2.88
CA PRO A 45 8.13 -0.18 1.74
C PRO A 45 7.32 -0.38 0.45
N ASP A 46 7.29 0.65 -0.39
CA ASP A 46 6.80 0.51 -1.75
C ASP A 46 7.86 -0.21 -2.58
N ILE A 47 7.49 -1.38 -3.11
CA ILE A 47 8.35 -2.23 -3.95
C ILE A 47 7.82 -2.33 -5.39
N ARG A 48 6.90 -1.43 -5.75
CA ARG A 48 6.18 -1.45 -7.03
C ARG A 48 7.12 -1.36 -8.22
N LEU A 49 8.18 -0.55 -8.13
CA LEU A 49 9.14 -0.34 -9.21
C LEU A 49 10.13 -1.50 -9.38
N GLU A 50 10.18 -2.40 -8.41
CA GLU A 50 11.09 -3.54 -8.30
C GLU A 50 10.40 -4.87 -8.67
N LEU A 51 9.09 -4.84 -8.92
CA LEU A 51 8.35 -6.02 -9.37
C LEU A 51 8.80 -6.43 -10.78
N ILE A 52 9.14 -7.71 -10.90
CA ILE A 52 9.46 -8.38 -12.17
C ILE A 52 8.53 -9.58 -12.36
N ASP A 53 8.46 -10.11 -13.59
CA ASP A 53 7.60 -11.25 -13.96
C ASP A 53 7.65 -12.41 -12.95
N GLY A 54 8.84 -12.87 -12.57
CA GLY A 54 8.98 -13.95 -11.60
C GLY A 54 8.37 -13.63 -10.24
N ILE A 55 8.58 -12.41 -9.73
CA ILE A 55 8.02 -11.98 -8.43
C ILE A 55 6.50 -11.86 -8.53
N CYS A 56 5.99 -11.25 -9.60
CA CYS A 56 4.54 -11.18 -9.86
C CYS A 56 3.92 -12.58 -9.90
N LYS A 57 4.57 -13.53 -10.60
CA LYS A 57 4.10 -14.91 -10.69
C LYS A 57 4.14 -15.65 -9.36
N ASP A 58 5.04 -15.30 -8.46
CA ASP A 58 5.12 -15.92 -7.14
C ASP A 58 4.08 -15.37 -6.16
N ILE A 59 3.85 -14.06 -6.17
CA ILE A 59 2.97 -13.40 -5.19
C ILE A 59 1.51 -13.36 -5.60
N LEU A 60 1.20 -13.31 -6.90
CA LEU A 60 -0.18 -13.16 -7.37
C LEU A 60 -0.95 -14.47 -7.37
N ALA A 61 -2.22 -14.43 -7.00
CA ALA A 61 -3.14 -15.56 -7.00
C ALA A 61 -3.22 -16.25 -8.38
N ASN A 62 -3.26 -17.59 -8.38
CA ASN A 62 -3.24 -18.39 -9.60
C ASN A 62 -4.59 -18.38 -10.35
N ASP A 63 -5.66 -18.00 -9.67
CA ASP A 63 -7.04 -17.99 -10.16
C ASP A 63 -7.49 -16.61 -10.67
N ILE A 64 -6.58 -15.63 -10.75
CA ILE A 64 -6.84 -14.34 -11.39
C ILE A 64 -7.25 -14.58 -12.85
N PRO A 65 -8.42 -14.09 -13.30
CA PRO A 65 -8.81 -14.17 -14.71
C PRO A 65 -7.79 -13.49 -15.62
N GLU A 66 -7.41 -14.15 -16.71
CA GLU A 66 -6.41 -13.63 -17.66
C GLU A 66 -5.08 -13.24 -16.99
N ARG A 67 -4.67 -13.99 -15.96
CA ARG A 67 -3.50 -13.72 -15.10
C ARG A 67 -2.24 -13.26 -15.83
N GLU A 68 -1.84 -13.95 -16.90
CA GLU A 68 -0.62 -13.57 -17.64
C GLU A 68 -0.79 -12.20 -18.31
N THR A 69 -1.96 -11.92 -18.90
CA THR A 69 -2.28 -10.60 -19.45
C THR A 69 -2.32 -9.52 -18.38
N TYR A 70 -2.81 -9.84 -17.18
CA TYR A 70 -2.75 -8.93 -16.03
C TYR A 70 -1.31 -8.61 -15.63
N ILE A 71 -0.45 -9.63 -15.51
CA ILE A 71 0.97 -9.46 -15.19
C ILE A 71 1.68 -8.63 -16.26
N ASP A 72 1.48 -8.96 -17.54
CA ASP A 72 2.07 -8.20 -18.65
C ASP A 72 1.64 -6.73 -18.63
N THR A 73 0.36 -6.46 -18.35
CA THR A 73 -0.16 -5.09 -18.26
C THR A 73 0.49 -4.34 -17.08
N LEU A 74 0.55 -4.97 -15.91
CA LEU A 74 1.17 -4.39 -14.72
C LEU A 74 2.64 -4.03 -14.97
N LEU A 75 3.42 -4.96 -15.56
CA LEU A 75 4.83 -4.73 -15.85
C LEU A 75 5.05 -3.64 -16.91
N GLN A 76 4.17 -3.58 -17.92
CA GLN A 76 4.20 -2.48 -18.90
C GLN A 76 3.92 -1.13 -18.25
N ASP A 77 2.99 -1.06 -17.31
CA ASP A 77 2.65 0.19 -16.62
C ASP A 77 3.76 0.61 -15.66
N ILE A 78 4.39 -0.33 -14.93
CA ILE A 78 5.59 -0.06 -14.14
C ILE A 78 6.73 0.48 -15.02
N ALA A 79 6.96 -0.13 -16.20
CA ALA A 79 7.99 0.32 -17.11
C ALA A 79 7.73 1.75 -17.62
N LYS A 80 6.50 2.06 -18.05
CA LYS A 80 6.11 3.42 -18.47
C LYS A 80 6.30 4.42 -17.33
N PHE A 81 5.91 4.04 -16.10
CA PHE A 81 6.05 4.92 -14.95
C PHE A 81 7.53 5.19 -14.63
N ARG A 82 8.38 4.17 -14.65
CA ARG A 82 9.84 4.32 -14.51
C ARG A 82 10.42 5.25 -15.58
N THR A 83 10.05 5.07 -16.85
CA THR A 83 10.47 5.97 -17.93
C THR A 83 10.03 7.41 -17.68
N SER A 84 8.80 7.65 -17.21
CA SER A 84 8.35 9.02 -16.92
C SER A 84 9.15 9.71 -15.82
N ILE A 85 9.55 8.96 -14.79
CA ILE A 85 10.40 9.48 -13.69
C ILE A 85 11.78 9.89 -14.22
N GLU A 86 12.36 9.03 -15.05
CA GLU A 86 13.67 9.26 -15.68
C GLU A 86 13.64 10.46 -16.65
N GLU A 87 12.59 10.60 -17.45
CA GLU A 87 12.42 11.71 -18.40
C GLU A 87 12.16 13.06 -17.71
N ASP A 88 11.38 13.07 -16.63
CA ASP A 88 11.04 14.29 -15.88
C ASP A 88 12.13 14.72 -14.88
N GLU A 89 13.16 13.88 -14.67
CA GLU A 89 14.23 14.06 -13.67
C GLU A 89 13.68 14.34 -12.26
N LYS A 90 12.49 13.81 -11.93
CA LYS A 90 11.81 14.02 -10.65
C LYS A 90 11.56 12.67 -9.98
N PRO A 91 12.29 12.34 -8.90
CA PRO A 91 12.08 11.09 -8.19
C PRO A 91 10.67 11.04 -7.58
N VAL A 92 10.12 9.83 -7.51
CA VAL A 92 8.93 9.57 -6.69
C VAL A 92 9.30 9.72 -5.23
N LYS A 93 8.50 10.45 -4.45
CA LYS A 93 8.73 10.59 -3.01
C LYS A 93 7.93 9.54 -2.25
N VAL A 94 8.62 8.55 -1.69
CA VAL A 94 8.00 7.43 -0.98
C VAL A 94 8.26 7.58 0.51
N TYR A 95 7.20 7.50 1.29
CA TYR A 95 7.19 7.58 2.74
C TYR A 95 6.69 6.24 3.29
N PHE A 96 7.44 5.62 4.18
CA PHE A 96 6.98 4.42 4.88
C PHE A 96 7.46 4.35 6.32
N THR A 97 6.81 3.52 7.11
CA THR A 97 7.04 3.44 8.55
C THR A 97 8.20 2.50 8.89
N ARG A 98 8.87 2.75 10.02
CA ARG A 98 9.90 1.84 10.55
C ARG A 98 9.31 0.47 10.87
N ALA A 99 8.11 0.43 11.45
CA ALA A 99 7.41 -0.81 11.77
C ALA A 99 7.03 -1.59 10.51
N GLY A 100 6.59 -0.92 9.45
CA GLY A 100 6.27 -1.56 8.17
C GLY A 100 7.50 -2.12 7.45
N LEU A 101 8.64 -1.42 7.46
CA LEU A 101 9.89 -2.00 6.95
C LEU A 101 10.28 -3.27 7.69
N ARG A 102 10.24 -3.27 9.04
CA ARG A 102 10.54 -4.46 9.84
C ARG A 102 9.58 -5.60 9.54
N ARG A 103 8.28 -5.31 9.46
CA ARG A 103 7.25 -6.30 9.13
C ARG A 103 7.47 -6.89 7.74
N PHE A 104 7.81 -6.07 6.76
CA PHE A 104 8.09 -6.54 5.40
C PHE A 104 9.25 -7.54 5.41
N VAL A 105 10.36 -7.20 6.08
CA VAL A 105 11.51 -8.08 6.19
C VAL A 105 11.18 -9.40 6.89
N GLU A 106 10.41 -9.34 7.98
CA GLU A 106 10.00 -10.52 8.75
C GLU A 106 9.04 -11.44 8.00
N SER A 107 8.01 -10.87 7.38
CA SER A 107 6.87 -11.62 6.88
C SER A 107 6.83 -11.75 5.37
N GLY A 108 7.44 -10.83 4.62
CA GLY A 108 7.32 -10.71 3.16
C GLY A 108 5.94 -10.24 2.71
N ARG A 109 5.15 -9.72 3.64
CA ARG A 109 3.78 -9.26 3.38
C ARG A 109 3.81 -7.92 2.65
N VAL A 110 3.05 -7.84 1.57
CA VAL A 110 2.83 -6.63 0.77
C VAL A 110 1.43 -6.11 1.11
N ASP A 111 1.33 -4.92 1.71
CA ASP A 111 0.07 -4.39 2.23
C ASP A 111 -0.71 -3.54 1.21
N ASN A 112 -0.06 -3.06 0.14
CA ASN A 112 -0.65 -2.20 -0.90
C ASN A 112 -1.41 -2.95 -2.01
N MET A 113 -1.88 -4.17 -1.74
CA MET A 113 -2.60 -5.01 -2.71
C MET A 113 -3.75 -5.78 -2.02
N PRO A 114 -4.91 -6.03 -2.67
CA PRO A 114 -5.99 -6.79 -2.07
C PRO A 114 -5.55 -8.21 -1.76
N VAL A 115 -6.07 -8.76 -0.67
CA VAL A 115 -5.75 -10.13 -0.24
C VAL A 115 -6.16 -11.14 -1.30
N LYS A 116 -7.30 -10.94 -1.99
CA LYS A 116 -7.77 -11.83 -3.05
C LYS A 116 -6.84 -11.91 -4.27
N LEU A 117 -5.97 -10.92 -4.47
CA LEU A 117 -4.99 -10.95 -5.56
C LEU A 117 -3.66 -11.58 -5.14
N LYS A 118 -3.47 -11.91 -3.86
CA LYS A 118 -2.23 -12.46 -3.31
C LYS A 118 -2.37 -13.94 -2.97
N ASN A 119 -1.36 -14.72 -3.33
CA ASN A 119 -1.24 -16.13 -2.97
C ASN A 119 -0.21 -16.34 -1.87
N ASN A 120 0.94 -15.66 -1.97
CA ASN A 120 2.10 -15.91 -1.15
C ASN A 120 2.72 -14.61 -0.65
N ASN A 121 3.39 -14.69 0.49
CA ASN A 121 4.34 -13.67 0.90
C ASN A 121 5.62 -13.82 0.08
N ILE A 122 6.33 -12.70 -0.13
CA ILE A 122 7.61 -12.69 -0.83
C ILE A 122 8.62 -13.56 -0.07
N SER A 123 9.42 -14.35 -0.77
CA SER A 123 10.44 -15.19 -0.13
C SER A 123 11.53 -14.31 0.50
N GLN A 124 12.15 -14.79 1.57
CA GLN A 124 13.13 -13.99 2.31
C GLN A 124 14.32 -13.52 1.45
N GLU A 125 14.82 -14.37 0.55
CA GLU A 125 15.91 -14.00 -0.37
C GLU A 125 15.49 -12.85 -1.30
N ILE A 126 14.26 -12.90 -1.82
CA ILE A 126 13.73 -11.86 -2.70
C ILE A 126 13.50 -10.56 -1.93
N ARG A 127 13.04 -10.61 -0.66
CA ARG A 127 12.83 -9.40 0.16
C ARG A 127 14.09 -8.55 0.26
N PHE A 128 15.25 -9.17 0.51
CA PHE A 128 16.50 -8.43 0.63
C PHE A 128 16.96 -7.86 -0.70
N LYS A 129 16.84 -8.62 -1.79
CA LYS A 129 17.12 -8.12 -3.15
C LYS A 129 16.24 -6.92 -3.51
N LEU A 130 14.97 -6.94 -3.14
CA LEU A 130 14.06 -5.80 -3.35
C LEU A 130 14.50 -4.56 -2.57
N LEU A 131 14.93 -4.72 -1.31
CA LEU A 131 15.42 -3.60 -0.51
C LEU A 131 16.78 -3.07 -0.97
N GLU A 132 17.66 -3.94 -1.49
CA GLU A 132 18.90 -3.54 -2.14
C GLU A 132 18.61 -2.74 -3.42
N GLN A 133 17.68 -3.21 -4.25
CA GLN A 133 17.24 -2.50 -5.45
C GLN A 133 16.59 -1.15 -5.11
N LEU A 134 15.88 -1.08 -4.00
CA LEU A 134 15.29 0.16 -3.49
C LEU A 134 16.38 1.18 -3.10
N ILE A 135 17.49 0.73 -2.51
CA ILE A 135 18.66 1.58 -2.24
C ILE A 135 19.30 2.05 -3.56
N ASP A 136 19.44 1.15 -4.54
CA ASP A 136 19.96 1.51 -5.87
C ASP A 136 19.07 2.56 -6.56
N ASP A 137 17.75 2.45 -6.45
CA ASP A 137 16.79 3.43 -6.97
C ASP A 137 16.94 4.81 -6.26
N MET A 138 17.32 4.83 -4.98
CA MET A 138 17.68 6.08 -4.30
C MET A 138 18.96 6.70 -4.85
N ASP A 139 19.98 5.89 -5.14
CA ASP A 139 21.26 6.37 -5.68
C ASP A 139 21.13 6.87 -7.12
N ASN A 140 20.20 6.29 -7.90
CA ASN A 140 19.91 6.68 -9.28
C ASN A 140 18.84 7.78 -9.41
N ASN A 141 18.42 8.41 -8.31
CA ASN A 141 17.41 9.47 -8.29
C ASN A 141 16.05 9.05 -8.91
N ILE A 142 15.70 7.76 -8.77
CA ILE A 142 14.40 7.22 -9.17
C ILE A 142 13.40 7.39 -8.02
N GLN A 143 13.83 7.11 -6.79
CA GLN A 143 13.01 7.23 -5.58
C GLN A 143 13.70 8.07 -4.51
N SER A 144 12.95 8.98 -3.90
CA SER A 144 13.35 9.73 -2.70
C SER A 144 12.61 9.15 -1.50
N ILE A 145 13.33 8.44 -0.65
CA ILE A 145 12.74 7.67 0.46
C ILE A 145 12.82 8.42 1.78
N TYR A 146 11.69 8.38 2.50
CA TYR A 146 11.47 9.00 3.79
C TYR A 146 10.93 7.95 4.78
N ILE A 147 11.74 7.61 5.78
CA ILE A 147 11.37 6.63 6.80
C ILE A 147 10.77 7.35 8.00
N VAL A 148 9.47 7.17 8.19
CA VAL A 148 8.66 7.82 9.22
C VAL A 148 8.75 7.05 10.53
N ASN A 149 9.00 7.76 11.64
CA ASN A 149 8.89 7.15 12.96
C ASN A 149 7.42 6.85 13.31
N ASP A 150 7.16 5.66 13.86
CA ASP A 150 5.81 5.13 14.06
C ASP A 150 4.96 6.00 15.02
N ASP A 151 5.61 6.73 15.93
CA ASP A 151 4.95 7.64 16.89
C ASP A 151 4.41 8.94 16.27
N VAL A 152 4.76 9.22 15.01
CA VAL A 152 4.44 10.49 14.32
C VAL A 152 3.04 10.43 13.72
N PHE A 153 2.69 9.28 13.18
CA PHE A 153 1.58 9.12 12.27
C PHE A 153 0.90 7.78 12.52
N GLY A 154 -0.41 7.80 12.74
CA GLY A 154 -1.22 6.60 12.87
C GLY A 154 -1.48 5.91 11.53
N VAL A 155 -0.51 5.87 10.61
CA VAL A 155 -0.61 5.02 9.40
C VAL A 155 -0.59 3.58 9.89
N THR A 156 -1.65 2.83 9.61
CA THR A 156 -1.68 1.40 9.89
C THR A 156 -1.45 0.64 8.60
N ASP A 157 -1.30 -0.67 8.72
CA ASP A 157 -1.18 -1.58 7.57
C ASP A 157 -2.41 -1.66 6.67
N LYS A 158 -3.42 -0.85 6.97
CA LYS A 158 -4.65 -0.77 6.20
C LYS A 158 -4.72 0.47 5.34
N GLU A 159 -3.97 1.52 5.63
CA GLU A 159 -4.09 2.78 4.90
C GLU A 159 -2.88 3.05 4.00
N MET A 160 -3.18 3.64 2.86
CA MET A 160 -2.20 4.24 1.96
C MET A 160 -2.75 5.57 1.46
N LEU A 161 -1.84 6.54 1.29
CA LEU A 161 -2.13 7.83 0.68
C LEU A 161 -1.19 8.03 -0.50
N GLU A 162 -1.75 8.41 -1.63
CA GLU A 162 -1.01 8.67 -2.85
C GLU A 162 -1.47 10.01 -3.41
N LEU A 163 -0.52 10.92 -3.60
CA LEU A 163 -0.72 12.18 -4.29
C LEU A 163 -0.15 12.01 -5.70
N ASP A 164 -1.04 11.73 -6.64
CA ASP A 164 -0.69 11.44 -8.02
C ASP A 164 -0.15 12.71 -8.71
N SER A 165 0.75 12.46 -9.66
CA SER A 165 1.30 13.39 -10.63
C SER A 165 0.26 14.23 -11.40
N ASN A 166 -0.99 13.76 -11.51
CA ASN A 166 -2.08 14.53 -12.13
C ASN A 166 -2.83 15.46 -11.16
N GLY A 167 -2.41 15.51 -9.90
CA GLY A 167 -3.05 16.34 -8.89
C GLY A 167 -4.32 15.71 -8.34
N HIS A 168 -4.34 14.38 -8.24
CA HIS A 168 -5.39 13.64 -7.54
C HIS A 168 -4.84 13.13 -6.21
N LEU A 169 -5.62 13.25 -5.14
CA LEU A 169 -5.32 12.57 -3.88
C LEU A 169 -6.11 11.26 -3.84
N ILE A 170 -5.38 10.16 -3.82
CA ILE A 170 -5.90 8.81 -3.73
C ILE A 170 -5.67 8.31 -2.32
N MET A 171 -6.76 8.01 -1.62
CA MET A 171 -6.72 7.36 -0.32
C MET A 171 -7.18 5.91 -0.49
N THR A 172 -6.36 4.97 -0.08
CA THR A 172 -6.67 3.53 -0.15
C THR A 172 -6.80 2.96 1.24
N ARG A 173 -7.77 2.08 1.41
CA ARG A 173 -7.99 1.37 2.66
C ARG A 173 -8.32 -0.10 2.48
N SER A 174 -7.59 -0.99 3.13
CA SER A 174 -7.94 -2.42 3.15
C SER A 174 -9.12 -2.69 4.09
N SER A 175 -10.04 -3.54 3.63
CA SER A 175 -11.18 -4.01 4.42
C SER A 175 -10.78 -5.23 5.26
N GLN A 176 -11.55 -5.51 6.31
CA GLN A 176 -11.36 -6.73 7.10
C GLN A 176 -11.55 -8.02 6.28
N SER A 177 -12.36 -7.96 5.22
CA SER A 177 -12.57 -9.07 4.27
C SER A 177 -11.46 -9.19 3.22
N GLY A 178 -10.40 -8.39 3.31
CA GLY A 178 -9.27 -8.41 2.39
C GLY A 178 -9.50 -7.72 1.04
N GLY A 179 -10.62 -7.00 0.89
CA GLY A 179 -10.85 -6.08 -0.21
C GLY A 179 -10.09 -4.75 0.00
N MET A 180 -10.14 -3.86 -1.00
CA MET A 180 -9.61 -2.50 -0.88
C MET A 180 -10.70 -1.49 -1.25
N GLN A 181 -10.74 -0.39 -0.52
CA GLN A 181 -11.64 0.74 -0.72
C GLN A 181 -10.81 1.94 -1.14
N PHE A 182 -11.36 2.76 -2.04
CA PHE A 182 -10.63 3.85 -2.66
C PHE A 182 -11.44 5.14 -2.59
N MET A 183 -10.75 6.23 -2.29
CA MET A 183 -11.28 7.58 -2.38
C MET A 183 -10.38 8.38 -3.31
N ASP A 184 -10.94 8.86 -4.42
CA ASP A 184 -10.28 9.74 -5.35
C ASP A 184 -10.79 11.16 -5.11
N VAL A 185 -9.90 12.03 -4.64
CA VAL A 185 -10.20 13.42 -4.30
C VAL A 185 -9.52 14.34 -5.32
N SER A 186 -10.34 15.06 -6.07
CA SER A 186 -9.91 16.07 -7.05
C SER A 186 -10.14 17.52 -6.56
N GLU A 187 -10.52 17.70 -5.31
CA GLU A 187 -10.77 19.02 -4.72
C GLU A 187 -9.45 19.73 -4.39
N GLN A 188 -9.18 20.85 -5.06
CA GLN A 188 -7.87 21.51 -5.05
C GLN A 188 -7.44 22.01 -3.66
N GLY A 189 -8.36 22.45 -2.81
CA GLY A 189 -8.05 22.89 -1.45
C GLY A 189 -7.46 21.77 -0.60
N LEU A 190 -8.07 20.59 -0.65
CA LEU A 190 -7.56 19.37 -0.01
C LEU A 190 -6.23 18.93 -0.62
N ILE A 191 -6.11 18.91 -1.95
CA ILE A 191 -4.85 18.56 -2.64
C ILE A 191 -3.70 19.47 -2.18
N ASN A 192 -3.91 20.78 -2.13
CA ASN A 192 -2.91 21.74 -1.66
C ASN A 192 -2.55 21.50 -0.19
N ALA A 193 -3.53 21.21 0.67
CA ALA A 193 -3.27 20.89 2.07
C ALA A 193 -2.41 19.61 2.23
N PHE A 194 -2.59 18.61 1.35
CA PHE A 194 -1.75 17.42 1.34
C PHE A 194 -0.35 17.67 0.75
N HIS A 195 -0.23 18.55 -0.25
CA HIS A 195 1.09 19.03 -0.71
C HIS A 195 1.86 19.69 0.45
N ASP A 196 1.24 20.63 1.15
CA ASP A 196 1.83 21.30 2.32
C ASP A 196 2.18 20.29 3.42
N PHE A 197 1.30 19.32 3.67
CA PHE A 197 1.54 18.25 4.64
C PHE A 197 2.82 17.47 4.32
N PHE A 198 2.98 17.00 3.08
CA PHE A 198 4.18 16.26 2.67
C PHE A 198 5.43 17.14 2.72
N GLU A 199 5.37 18.41 2.28
CA GLU A 199 6.52 19.32 2.36
C GLU A 199 6.98 19.57 3.80
N ASN A 200 6.04 19.69 4.74
CA ASN A 200 6.38 19.77 6.15
C ASN A 200 7.00 18.47 6.66
N LEU A 201 6.51 17.31 6.20
CA LEU A 201 7.02 15.99 6.59
C LEU A 201 8.48 15.79 6.17
N GLU A 202 8.90 16.33 5.01
CA GLU A 202 10.28 16.27 4.50
C GLU A 202 11.30 16.96 5.43
N THR A 203 10.85 17.91 6.24
CA THR A 203 11.71 18.67 7.18
C THR A 203 11.51 18.28 8.64
N ASP A 204 10.60 17.34 8.92
CA ASP A 204 10.27 16.92 10.27
C ASP A 204 11.40 16.03 10.85
N SER A 205 11.88 16.39 12.04
CA SER A 205 12.92 15.64 12.77
C SER A 205 12.62 14.16 13.02
N ARG A 206 11.36 13.75 12.89
CA ARG A 206 10.88 12.38 13.13
C ARG A 206 10.84 11.56 11.83
N VAL A 207 11.30 12.13 10.73
CA VAL A 207 11.44 11.49 9.41
C VAL A 207 12.93 11.37 9.08
N THR A 208 13.34 10.17 8.69
CA THR A 208 14.72 9.88 8.27
C THR A 208 14.79 9.84 6.74
N MET A 209 15.73 10.53 6.12
CA MET A 209 15.82 10.64 4.65
C MET A 209 17.27 10.56 4.13
N GLY A 210 17.43 10.48 2.81
CA GLY A 210 18.74 10.51 2.15
C GLY A 210 19.64 9.36 2.59
N ASP A 211 20.93 9.63 2.81
CA ASP A 211 21.91 8.61 3.22
C ASP A 211 21.56 7.95 4.56
N SER A 212 20.92 8.68 5.48
CA SER A 212 20.47 8.09 6.75
C SER A 212 19.34 7.07 6.55
N ALA A 213 18.46 7.29 5.58
CA ALA A 213 17.43 6.31 5.22
C ALA A 213 18.06 5.08 4.55
N LYS A 214 19.02 5.26 3.64
CA LYS A 214 19.78 4.16 3.02
C LYS A 214 20.48 3.30 4.08
N MET A 215 21.21 3.94 4.98
CA MET A 215 21.89 3.24 6.08
C MET A 215 20.90 2.48 6.96
N TYR A 216 19.74 3.07 7.27
CA TYR A 216 18.72 2.39 8.06
C TYR A 216 18.18 1.12 7.36
N ILE A 217 17.90 1.18 6.06
CA ILE A 217 17.46 0.01 5.29
C ILE A 217 18.56 -1.06 5.29
N GLN A 218 19.81 -0.66 5.03
CA GLN A 218 20.96 -1.57 5.02
C GLN A 218 21.19 -2.24 6.39
N ASP A 219 21.07 -1.48 7.49
CA ASP A 219 21.21 -2.00 8.85
C ASP A 219 20.15 -3.05 9.15
N ILE A 220 18.91 -2.83 8.70
CA ILE A 220 17.83 -3.84 8.84
C ILE A 220 18.17 -5.10 8.03
N ILE A 221 18.62 -4.99 6.78
CA ILE A 221 19.03 -6.15 5.97
C ILE A 221 20.13 -6.94 6.70
N ASN A 222 21.16 -6.24 7.21
CA ASN A 222 22.29 -6.83 7.91
C ASN A 222 21.88 -7.50 9.24
N GLU A 223 20.97 -6.86 9.99
CA GLU A 223 20.42 -7.39 11.25
C GLU A 223 19.80 -8.77 11.02
N TYR A 224 18.96 -8.92 9.99
CA TYR A 224 18.28 -10.19 9.71
C TYR A 224 19.21 -11.23 9.08
N ASN A 225 20.11 -10.84 8.19
CA ASN A 225 21.15 -11.75 7.66
C ASN A 225 22.05 -12.32 8.76
N SER A 226 22.39 -11.51 9.77
CA SER A 226 23.20 -11.94 10.91
C SER A 226 22.45 -12.92 11.81
N LYS A 227 21.16 -12.65 12.09
CA LYS A 227 20.30 -13.57 12.87
C LYS A 227 20.22 -14.95 12.21
N LEU A 228 20.13 -15.02 10.89
CA LEU A 228 20.10 -16.27 10.13
C LEU A 228 21.41 -17.05 10.20
N SER A 229 22.54 -16.35 10.09
CA SER A 229 23.88 -16.95 10.09
C SER A 229 24.31 -17.46 11.48
N SER A 230 23.75 -16.87 12.54
CA SER A 230 24.11 -17.17 13.94
C SER A 230 23.45 -18.41 14.55
N GLY A 231 22.62 -19.15 13.81
CA GLY A 231 22.15 -20.48 14.21
C GLY A 231 21.18 -20.48 15.39
N GLY A 232 19.90 -20.28 15.08
CA GLY A 232 18.80 -20.62 15.99
C GLY A 232 17.64 -21.14 15.16
N GLY A 233 17.56 -22.46 14.96
CA GLY A 233 16.36 -23.08 14.42
C GLY A 233 15.17 -22.70 15.28
N TYR A 234 14.24 -21.91 14.73
CA TYR A 234 12.92 -21.77 15.30
C TYR A 234 11.89 -22.30 14.32
N SER A 235 11.14 -23.25 14.87
CA SER A 235 9.85 -23.72 14.42
C SER A 235 9.02 -22.55 13.90
N LEU A 236 8.36 -22.76 12.75
CA LEU A 236 7.27 -21.96 12.23
C LEU A 236 6.52 -21.30 13.40
N VAL A 237 6.68 -20.00 13.56
CA VAL A 237 5.76 -19.23 14.39
C VAL A 237 4.40 -19.52 13.79
N LYS A 238 3.58 -20.29 14.50
CA LYS A 238 2.20 -20.54 14.12
C LYS A 238 1.61 -19.19 13.73
N GLU A 239 0.96 -19.14 12.57
CA GLU A 239 0.04 -18.06 12.25
C GLU A 239 -0.75 -17.68 13.50
N PRO A 240 -0.92 -16.39 13.82
CA PRO A 240 -1.76 -16.01 14.94
C PRO A 240 -3.13 -16.67 14.73
N GLU A 241 -3.56 -17.45 15.72
CA GLU A 241 -4.87 -18.08 15.75
C GLU A 241 -5.93 -17.09 15.29
N GLU A 242 -6.77 -17.55 14.37
CA GLU A 242 -8.00 -16.89 13.93
C GLU A 242 -8.65 -16.18 15.10
N TRP A 243 -8.93 -14.89 14.92
CA TRP A 243 -9.78 -14.12 15.83
C TRP A 243 -11.15 -14.80 15.88
N GLN A 244 -11.36 -15.65 16.87
CA GLN A 244 -12.63 -16.30 17.12
C GLN A 244 -13.69 -15.25 17.43
N ASP A 245 -14.78 -15.37 16.69
CA ASP A 245 -16.05 -14.65 16.75
C ASP A 245 -16.41 -14.07 18.13
N ALA A 246 -16.39 -12.74 18.22
CA ALA A 246 -17.31 -12.04 19.09
C ALA A 246 -18.69 -12.03 18.41
N GLN A 247 -19.49 -13.07 18.72
CA GLN A 247 -20.90 -13.13 18.40
C GLN A 247 -21.61 -11.85 18.86
N HIS A 248 -22.26 -11.13 17.94
CA HIS A 248 -23.40 -10.25 18.27
C HIS A 248 -24.31 -10.03 17.05
N PRO A 249 -25.57 -9.64 17.29
CA PRO A 249 -26.74 -10.36 16.80
C PRO A 249 -27.12 -10.03 15.36
N GLN A 250 -27.67 -11.03 14.69
CA GLN A 250 -28.24 -10.90 13.35
C GLN A 250 -29.24 -9.75 13.28
N ARG A 251 -29.00 -8.81 12.36
CA ARG A 251 -30.05 -7.90 11.87
C ARG A 251 -31.01 -8.71 10.99
N PRO A 252 -32.33 -8.54 11.14
CA PRO A 252 -33.31 -9.28 10.35
C PRO A 252 -33.23 -8.85 8.88
N ALA A 253 -33.30 -9.84 7.99
CA ALA A 253 -33.43 -9.66 6.56
C ALA A 253 -34.69 -8.85 6.24
N ALA A 254 -34.53 -7.73 5.53
CA ALA A 254 -35.65 -7.05 4.89
C ALA A 254 -36.16 -7.94 3.74
N GLY A 255 -37.20 -8.73 4.03
CA GLY A 255 -37.93 -9.48 3.02
C GLY A 255 -38.77 -8.52 2.17
N ASN A 256 -38.40 -8.39 0.89
CA ASN A 256 -39.28 -7.88 -0.15
C ASN A 256 -40.34 -8.94 -0.45
N ASN A 257 -41.52 -8.82 0.16
CA ASN A 257 -42.74 -9.50 -0.28
C ASN A 257 -43.83 -8.46 -0.50
N ILE A 258 -43.90 -7.91 -1.71
CA ILE A 258 -45.13 -7.31 -2.23
C ILE A 258 -45.84 -8.44 -2.97
N GLU A 259 -46.64 -9.20 -2.25
CA GLU A 259 -47.65 -10.07 -2.87
C GLU A 259 -49.01 -9.36 -2.85
N ASN A 260 -49.58 -9.33 -4.05
CA ASN A 260 -50.92 -8.91 -4.38
C ASN A 260 -51.97 -9.51 -3.44
N ASN A 261 -52.91 -8.70 -2.98
CA ASN A 261 -54.27 -9.18 -2.74
C ASN A 261 -55.29 -8.09 -3.05
N ILE A 262 -55.85 -8.20 -4.24
CA ILE A 262 -57.16 -7.68 -4.61
C ILE A 262 -58.19 -8.62 -3.99
N SER A 263 -59.13 -8.10 -3.20
CA SER A 263 -60.54 -8.50 -3.28
C SER A 263 -61.48 -7.66 -2.40
N PRO A 264 -62.77 -7.61 -2.74
CA PRO A 264 -63.63 -6.44 -2.58
C PRO A 264 -64.62 -6.54 -1.41
N ALA A 265 -65.14 -5.38 -1.00
CA ALA A 265 -66.53 -5.16 -0.57
C ALA A 265 -66.84 -3.66 -0.63
#